data_AF-A0A516HA01-F1
#
_entry.id   AF-A0A516HA01-F1
#
_cell.length_a   1.000
_cell.length_b   1.000
_cell.length_c   1.000
_cell.angle_alpha   90.00
_cell.angle_beta   90.00
_cell.angle_gamma   90.00
#
_symmetry.space_group_name_H-M   'P 1'
#
loop_
_entity.id
_entity.type
_entity.pdbx_description
1 polymer ?
#
loop_
_entity_poly.entity_id
_entity_poly.type
_entity_poly.pdbx_seq_one_letter_code
_entity_poly.pdbx_strand_id
1 'polypeptide(L)'
;MYFELVSECLHLGLPILTKPTLGQMEQVSNALALRQLGKATVMNHLDKQMIGDWLLNVFASEELEAQPLPDVALAVVEWILGVDRQSIKALSQSLWKSNCRNNNALTVHKSTKVVI
;
A
#
# COMPACT_ATOMS: atom_id res chain seq x y z
N MET A 1 3.63 0.54 -14.12
CA MET A 1 3.35 1.17 -12.83
C MET A 1 4.66 1.30 -12.05
N TYR A 2 5.06 2.54 -11.74
CA TYR A 2 6.19 2.77 -10.83
C TYR A 2 5.80 2.35 -9.41
N PHE A 3 6.78 1.82 -8.66
CA PHE A 3 6.59 1.30 -7.31
C PHE A 3 6.02 2.36 -6.35
N GLU A 4 6.45 3.63 -6.50
CA GLU A 4 6.06 4.75 -5.63
C GLU A 4 4.54 4.96 -5.54
N LEU A 5 3.85 5.05 -6.68
CA LEU A 5 2.39 5.30 -6.71
C LEU A 5 1.59 4.18 -6.05
N VAL A 6 2.03 2.92 -6.20
CA VAL A 6 1.38 1.78 -5.53
C VAL A 6 1.56 1.89 -4.03
N SER A 7 2.77 2.17 -3.57
CA SER A 7 3.08 2.32 -2.15
C SER A 7 2.28 3.45 -1.52
N GLU A 8 2.09 4.57 -2.22
CA GLU A 8 1.25 5.68 -1.77
C GLU A 8 -0.23 5.27 -1.69
N CYS A 9 -0.77 4.59 -2.70
CA CYS A 9 -2.14 4.07 -2.64
C CYS A 9 -2.35 3.11 -1.48
N LEU A 10 -1.40 2.19 -1.23
CA LEU A 10 -1.46 1.26 -0.09
C LEU A 10 -1.42 2.01 1.25
N HIS A 11 -0.56 3.02 1.37
CA HIS A 11 -0.44 3.86 2.56
C HIS A 11 -1.77 4.58 2.86
N LEU A 12 -2.44 5.10 1.84
CA LEU A 12 -3.71 5.81 1.95
C LEU A 12 -4.95 4.90 2.00
N GLY A 13 -4.80 3.60 1.79
CA GLY A 13 -5.94 2.66 1.70
C GLY A 13 -6.77 2.86 0.43
N LEU A 14 -6.16 3.36 -0.65
CA LEU A 14 -6.84 3.56 -1.92
C LEU A 14 -6.89 2.26 -2.74
N PRO A 15 -8.02 1.95 -3.38
CA PRO A 15 -8.13 0.79 -4.25
C PRO A 15 -7.21 0.92 -5.47
N ILE A 16 -6.63 -0.19 -5.90
CA ILE A 16 -5.67 -0.22 -7.01
C ILE A 16 -6.20 -1.09 -8.15
N LEU A 17 -6.36 -0.49 -9.34
CA LEU A 17 -6.47 -1.18 -10.62
C LEU A 17 -5.18 -0.94 -11.40
N THR A 18 -4.47 -2.02 -11.76
CA THR A 18 -3.19 -1.90 -12.47
C THR A 18 -3.15 -2.73 -13.75
N LYS A 19 -2.52 -2.16 -14.77
CA LYS A 19 -2.15 -2.86 -16.01
C LYS A 19 -0.63 -2.84 -16.14
N PRO A 20 0.10 -3.92 -15.83
CA PRO A 20 1.54 -3.94 -16.01
C PRO A 20 1.91 -3.72 -17.49
N THR A 21 3.05 -3.06 -17.72
CA THR A 21 3.59 -2.89 -19.08
C THR A 21 4.33 -4.15 -19.49
N LEU A 22 4.06 -4.63 -20.70
CA LEU A 22 4.74 -5.81 -21.25
C LEU A 22 6.25 -5.51 -21.40
N GLY A 23 7.10 -6.47 -21.03
CA GLY A 23 8.56 -6.32 -21.09
C GLY A 23 9.19 -5.64 -19.87
N GLN A 24 8.40 -5.17 -18.91
CA GLN A 24 8.90 -4.59 -17.66
C GLN A 24 8.75 -5.60 -16.52
N MET A 25 9.78 -6.40 -16.27
CA MET A 25 9.73 -7.49 -15.29
C MET A 25 9.31 -7.02 -13.88
N GLU A 26 9.82 -5.87 -13.42
CA GLU A 26 9.48 -5.33 -12.10
C GLU A 26 7.99 -5.01 -11.97
N GLN A 27 7.37 -4.48 -13.04
CA GLN A 27 5.95 -4.14 -13.02
C GLN A 27 5.06 -5.39 -13.01
N VAL A 28 5.48 -6.43 -13.73
CA VAL A 28 4.80 -7.74 -13.73
C VAL A 28 4.92 -8.39 -12.36
N SER A 29 6.11 -8.35 -11.74
CA SER A 29 6.35 -8.87 -10.39
C SER A 29 5.51 -8.14 -9.35
N ASN A 30 5.49 -6.81 -9.38
CA ASN A 30 4.69 -6.00 -8.44
C ASN A 30 3.19 -6.27 -8.61
N ALA A 31 2.69 -6.33 -9.85
CA ALA A 31 1.28 -6.66 -10.11
C ALA A 31 0.92 -8.06 -9.59
N LEU A 32 1.79 -9.05 -9.80
CA LEU A 32 1.59 -10.41 -9.27
C LEU A 32 1.54 -10.43 -7.74
N ALA A 33 2.48 -9.75 -7.08
CA ALA A 33 2.52 -9.66 -5.62
C ALA A 33 1.25 -8.99 -5.07
N LEU A 34 0.83 -7.86 -5.64
CA LEU A 34 -0.40 -7.16 -5.22
C LEU A 34 -1.65 -8.03 -5.40
N ARG A 35 -1.72 -8.80 -6.49
CA ARG A 35 -2.83 -9.74 -6.72
C ARG A 35 -2.84 -10.87 -5.68
N GLN A 36 -1.68 -11.44 -5.37
CA GLN A 36 -1.54 -12.49 -4.36
C GLN A 36 -1.89 -12.00 -2.95
N LEU A 37 -1.59 -10.73 -2.65
CA LEU A 37 -1.93 -10.08 -1.39
C LEU A 37 -3.39 -9.61 -1.31
N GLY A 38 -4.16 -9.72 -2.40
CA GLY A 38 -5.53 -9.21 -2.47
C GLY A 38 -5.62 -7.68 -2.41
N LYS A 39 -4.53 -6.97 -2.74
CA LYS A 39 -4.43 -5.50 -2.63
C LYS A 39 -4.65 -4.75 -3.94
N ALA A 40 -4.73 -5.45 -5.07
CA ALA A 40 -5.03 -4.83 -6.35
C ALA A 40 -5.81 -5.76 -7.30
N THR A 41 -6.61 -5.15 -8.15
CA THR A 41 -7.12 -5.79 -9.37
C THR A 41 -6.10 -5.62 -10.48
N VAL A 42 -5.74 -6.71 -11.16
CA VAL A 42 -4.74 -6.71 -12.23
C VAL A 42 -5.38 -7.02 -13.57
N MET A 43 -5.17 -6.13 -14.52
CA MET A 43 -5.67 -6.22 -15.89
C MET A 43 -4.51 -6.52 -16.84
N ASN A 44 -4.61 -7.56 -17.66
CA ASN A 44 -3.52 -7.97 -18.56
C ASN A 44 -3.50 -7.19 -19.89
N HIS A 45 -4.65 -6.70 -20.33
CA HIS A 45 -4.85 -5.89 -21.52
C HIS A 45 -5.94 -4.86 -21.23
N LEU A 46 -5.96 -3.71 -21.91
CA LEU A 46 -6.97 -2.69 -21.65
C LEU A 46 -8.36 -3.22 -22.00
N ASP A 47 -9.22 -3.35 -20.99
CA ASP A 47 -10.57 -3.90 -21.10
C ASP A 47 -11.58 -2.92 -20.49
N LYS A 48 -12.46 -2.37 -21.33
CA LYS A 48 -13.46 -1.39 -20.93
C LYS A 48 -14.53 -1.99 -19.99
N GLN A 49 -14.92 -3.24 -20.20
CA GLN A 49 -15.91 -3.89 -19.37
C GLN A 49 -15.34 -4.11 -17.97
N MET A 50 -14.11 -4.63 -17.89
CA MET A 50 -13.42 -4.82 -16.62
C MET A 50 -13.25 -3.51 -15.83
N ILE A 51 -12.93 -2.40 -16.50
CA ILE A 51 -12.84 -1.08 -15.86
C ILE A 51 -14.21 -0.66 -15.32
N GLY A 52 -15.28 -0.82 -16.10
CA GLY A 52 -16.64 -0.48 -15.68
C GLY A 52 -17.07 -1.30 -14.47
N ASP A 53 -16.89 -2.61 -14.53
CA ASP A 53 -17.21 -3.53 -13.43
C ASP A 53 -16.39 -3.20 -12.18
N TRP A 54 -15.10 -2.88 -12.33
CA TRP A 54 -14.27 -2.46 -11.21
C TRP A 54 -14.79 -1.17 -10.57
N LEU A 55 -15.07 -0.12 -11.36
CA LEU A 55 -15.57 1.16 -10.85
C LEU A 55 -16.91 1.01 -10.10
N LEU A 56 -17.79 0.11 -10.55
CA LEU A 56 -19.08 -0.13 -9.89
C LEU A 56 -18.92 -0.84 -8.53
N ASN A 57 -17.89 -1.67 -8.37
CA ASN A 57 -17.72 -2.52 -7.19
C ASN A 57 -16.63 -2.04 -6.22
N VAL A 58 -15.74 -1.14 -6.64
CA VAL A 58 -14.51 -0.79 -5.90
C VAL A 58 -14.77 -0.20 -4.51
N PHE A 59 -15.89 0.50 -4.33
CA PHE A 59 -16.30 1.06 -3.04
C PHE A 59 -17.40 0.25 -2.35
N ALA A 60 -17.82 -0.88 -2.93
CA ALA A 60 -18.85 -1.73 -2.34
C ALA A 60 -18.31 -2.58 -1.16
N SER A 61 -17.00 -2.78 -1.09
CA SER A 61 -16.31 -3.48 -0.01
C SER A 61 -15.73 -2.49 1.01
N GLU A 62 -16.12 -2.60 2.28
CA GLU A 62 -15.61 -1.79 3.41
C GLU A 62 -14.15 -2.13 3.82
N GLU A 63 -13.48 -3.03 3.10
CA GLU A 63 -12.23 -3.70 3.53
C GLU A 63 -10.93 -2.98 3.17
N LEU A 64 -10.99 -1.78 2.57
CA LEU A 64 -9.80 -1.01 2.24
C LEU A 64 -9.38 -0.15 3.44
N GLU A 65 -8.68 -0.78 4.38
CA GLU A 65 -8.00 -0.06 5.45
C GLU A 65 -6.66 0.51 4.98
N ALA A 66 -6.40 1.77 5.36
CA ALA A 66 -5.08 2.38 5.22
C ALA A 66 -4.02 1.53 5.93
N GLN A 67 -2.91 1.25 5.23
CA GLN A 67 -1.80 0.49 5.80
C GLN A 67 -0.58 1.41 5.93
N PRO A 68 -0.52 2.23 7.00
CA PRO A 68 0.52 3.24 7.16
C PRO A 68 1.88 2.56 7.34
N LEU A 69 2.69 2.61 6.28
CA LEU A 69 4.07 2.18 6.33
C LEU A 69 4.83 2.92 7.46
N PRO A 70 5.68 2.23 8.24
CA PRO A 70 6.51 2.89 9.23
C PRO A 70 7.48 3.86 8.56
N ASP A 71 8.04 4.79 9.33
CA ASP A 71 9.09 5.68 8.83
C ASP A 71 10.40 4.88 8.61
N VAL A 72 10.49 4.26 7.43
CA VAL A 72 11.64 3.47 7.02
C VAL A 72 12.89 4.34 6.87
N ALA A 73 12.73 5.60 6.45
CA ALA A 73 13.85 6.50 6.26
C ALA A 73 14.53 6.80 7.60
N LEU A 74 13.75 7.17 8.62
CA LEU A 74 14.26 7.40 9.96
C LEU A 74 14.92 6.13 10.53
N ALA A 75 14.26 4.98 10.40
CA ALA A 75 14.79 3.72 10.92
C ALA A 75 16.12 3.31 10.25
N VAL A 76 16.28 3.60 8.96
CA VAL A 76 17.55 3.36 8.24
C VAL A 76 18.63 4.34 8.70
N VAL A 77 18.30 5.62 8.89
CA VAL A 77 19.25 6.63 9.43
C VAL A 77 19.73 6.24 10.81
N GLU A 78 18.82 5.92 11.73
CA GLU A 78 19.15 5.48 13.09
C GLU A 78 19.99 4.21 13.08
N TRP A 79 19.67 3.25 12.20
CA TRP A 79 20.46 2.04 12.03
C TRP A 79 21.87 2.33 11.51
N ILE A 80 22.04 3.21 10.52
CA ILE A 80 23.35 3.58 9.99
C ILE A 80 24.19 4.29 11.05
N LEU A 81 23.61 5.19 11.85
CA LEU A 81 24.32 5.95 12.88
C LEU A 81 24.58 5.14 14.17
N GLY A 82 23.86 4.04 14.39
CA GLY A 82 24.01 3.17 15.56
C GLY A 82 25.39 2.51 15.66
N VAL A 83 25.92 2.45 16.90
CA VAL A 83 27.24 1.90 17.21
C VAL A 83 27.24 0.36 17.21
N ASP A 84 26.14 -0.27 17.63
CA ASP A 84 25.91 -1.71 17.57
C ASP A 84 24.73 -2.01 16.64
N ARG A 85 25.05 -2.32 15.38
CA ARG A 85 24.05 -2.50 14.33
C ARG A 85 23.48 -3.92 14.40
N GLN A 86 22.18 -4.01 14.68
CA GLN A 86 21.43 -5.23 14.44
C GLN A 86 21.57 -5.67 12.97
N SER A 87 21.45 -6.98 12.70
CA SER A 87 21.48 -7.47 11.31
C SER A 87 20.36 -6.83 10.46
N ILE A 88 20.59 -6.70 9.15
CA ILE A 88 19.58 -6.20 8.18
C ILE A 88 18.28 -7.01 8.29
N LYS A 89 18.39 -8.32 8.52
CA LYS A 89 17.24 -9.21 8.71
C LYS A 89 16.43 -8.84 9.96
N ALA A 90 17.09 -8.51 11.06
CA ALA A 90 16.42 -8.10 12.31
C ALA A 90 15.72 -6.74 12.14
N LEU A 91 16.40 -5.77 11.51
CA LEU A 91 15.79 -4.47 11.18
C LEU A 91 14.55 -4.63 10.31
N SER A 92 14.65 -5.41 9.23
CA SER A 92 13.54 -5.67 8.32
C SER A 92 12.35 -6.32 9.06
N GLN A 93 12.59 -7.35 9.86
CA GLN A 93 11.54 -8.01 10.63
C GLN A 93 10.88 -7.08 11.64
N SER A 94 11.63 -6.16 12.26
CA SER A 94 11.08 -5.15 13.17
C SER A 94 10.13 -4.20 12.43
N LEU A 95 10.57 -3.63 11.30
CA LEU A 95 9.77 -2.70 10.49
C LEU A 95 8.46 -3.35 9.99
N TRP A 96 8.53 -4.58 9.49
CA TRP A 96 7.33 -5.30 9.03
C TRP A 96 6.34 -5.59 10.16
N LYS A 97 6.81 -5.90 11.38
CA LYS A 97 5.94 -6.13 12.55
C LYS A 97 5.26 -4.87 13.05
N SER A 98 5.95 -3.73 13.02
CA SER A 98 5.40 -2.45 13.45
C SER A 98 4.21 -2.02 12.59
N ASN A 99 4.24 -2.32 11.29
CA ASN A 99 3.14 -2.03 10.36
C ASN A 99 1.86 -2.83 10.67
N CYS A 100 1.99 -4.08 11.16
CA CYS A 100 0.83 -4.92 11.49
C CYS A 100 0.13 -4.57 12.82
N ARG A 101 0.67 -3.63 13.61
CA ARG A 101 0.18 -3.32 14.97
C ARG A 101 -0.39 -1.91 15.14
N ASN A 102 -0.27 -1.04 14.14
CA ASN A 102 -0.61 0.38 14.29
C ASN A 102 -2.03 0.70 13.76
N ASN A 103 -3.05 -0.02 14.21
CA ASN A 103 -4.47 0.29 13.92
C ASN A 103 -5.09 1.29 14.92
N ASN A 104 -4.30 1.98 15.77
CA ASN A 104 -4.81 2.85 16.83
C ASN A 104 -4.11 4.23 16.94
N ALA A 105 -3.80 4.88 15.83
CA ALA A 105 -3.41 6.29 15.89
C ALA A 105 -3.85 7.02 14.63
N LEU A 106 -5.08 7.55 14.65
CA LEU A 106 -5.51 8.84 14.08
C LEU A 106 -7.04 8.92 14.23
N THR A 107 -7.53 9.09 15.46
CA THR A 107 -8.92 9.54 15.68
C THR A 107 -9.00 11.00 15.23
N VAL A 108 -9.30 11.22 13.95
CA VAL A 108 -9.69 12.55 13.46
C VAL A 108 -11.04 12.87 14.09
N HIS A 109 -11.06 13.84 15.01
CA HIS A 109 -12.28 14.48 15.48
C HIS A 109 -13.04 15.05 14.26
N LYS A 110 -14.08 14.33 13.81
CA LYS A 110 -15.12 14.92 12.95
C LYS A 110 -15.91 15.93 13.78
N SER A 111 -15.49 17.19 13.78
CA SER A 111 -16.39 18.29 14.12
C SER A 111 -17.39 18.45 12.98
N THR A 112 -18.55 17.83 13.15
CA THR A 112 -19.76 18.13 12.38
C THR A 112 -20.12 19.60 12.58
N LYS A 113 -19.98 20.41 11.53
CA LYS A 113 -20.83 21.59 11.32
C LYS A 113 -21.62 21.37 10.05
N VAL A 114 -22.84 20.85 10.23
CA VAL A 114 -23.93 21.06 9.28
C VAL A 114 -24.32 22.53 9.42
N VAL A 115 -24.20 23.29 8.34
CA VAL A 115 -24.91 24.56 8.18
C VAL A 115 -25.81 24.37 6.97
N ILE A 116 -27.11 24.47 7.24
CA ILE A 116 -28.20 24.50 6.27
C ILE A 116 -28.15 25.85 5.54
#